data_AF-A0A4C1ZIW0-F1
#
_entry.id   AF-A0A4C1ZIW0-F1
#
_cell.length_a   1.000
_cell.length_b   1.000
_cell.length_c   1.000
_cell.angle_alpha   90.00
_cell.angle_beta   90.00
_cell.angle_gamma   90.00
#
_symmetry.space_group_name_H-M   'P 1'
#
loop_
_entity.id
_entity.type
_entity.pdbx_description
1 polymer ?
#
loop_
_entity_poly.entity_id
_entity_poly.type
_entity_poly.pdbx_seq_one_letter_code
_entity_poly.pdbx_strand_id
1 'polypeptide(L)'
;MIVDRGFRDCLELLEEMGLLHKMPQFLNKQKQFSTEDANETRLVTKVRWVVEAVNGQLKNWRALDKVVPNSQIPYIGDYVRIICAVLNAFHPARIKNTEDDEIIAQRMLDLVERPNYLKQMVEEKGWMRKKAIWTKLTDTDLQDFPRLTWDELRQLTIGIYQLKQSQSYTQEHLNEEGMYSIYIHREDDSVLRVQLRSRHTSSKNYNIWIKTERSNISHTNIQ
;
A
#
# COMPACT_ATOMS: atom_id res chain seq x y z
N MET A 1 -1.42 -9.26 -17.86
CA MET A 1 -1.13 -10.21 -16.77
C MET A 1 -0.52 -9.46 -15.60
N ILE A 2 -1.04 -9.66 -14.39
CA ILE A 2 -0.41 -9.14 -13.17
C ILE A 2 0.43 -10.25 -12.57
N VAL A 3 1.71 -9.98 -12.28
CA VAL A 3 2.62 -10.96 -11.72
C VAL A 3 3.35 -10.40 -10.49
N ASP A 4 3.69 -11.30 -9.58
CA ASP A 4 4.56 -10.97 -8.45
C ASP A 4 6.02 -10.88 -8.87
N ARG A 5 6.83 -10.20 -8.04
CA ARG A 5 8.27 -10.01 -8.26
C ARG A 5 9.07 -11.30 -8.46
N GLY A 6 8.57 -12.43 -7.97
CA GLY A 6 9.20 -13.75 -8.13
C GLY A 6 9.12 -14.33 -9.55
N PHE A 7 8.30 -13.75 -10.43
CA PHE A 7 8.14 -14.18 -11.83
C PHE A 7 8.97 -13.35 -12.81
N ARG A 8 9.99 -12.62 -12.32
CA ARG A 8 10.87 -11.77 -13.13
C ARG A 8 11.44 -12.51 -14.34
N ASP A 9 11.88 -13.75 -14.16
CA ASP A 9 12.56 -14.50 -15.21
C ASP A 9 11.58 -15.05 -16.26
N CYS A 10 10.27 -14.92 -16.02
CA CYS A 10 9.23 -15.31 -16.96
C CYS A 10 8.71 -14.12 -17.80
N LEU A 11 9.20 -12.90 -17.58
CA LEU A 11 8.65 -11.71 -18.24
C LEU A 11 8.88 -11.73 -19.75
N GLU A 12 10.08 -12.13 -20.19
CA GLU A 12 10.41 -12.28 -21.62
C GLU A 12 9.46 -13.27 -22.30
N LEU A 13 9.21 -14.43 -21.67
CA LEU A 13 8.26 -15.42 -22.17
C LEU A 13 6.84 -14.83 -22.31
N LEU A 14 6.38 -14.03 -21.35
CA LEU A 14 5.06 -13.39 -21.44
C LEU A 14 4.99 -12.41 -22.62
N GLU A 15 6.05 -11.66 -22.86
CA GLU A 15 6.14 -10.73 -24.01
C GLU A 15 6.18 -11.48 -25.34
N GLU A 16 6.95 -12.58 -25.44
CA GLU A 16 6.98 -13.46 -26.61
C GLU A 16 5.62 -14.06 -26.93
N MET A 17 4.81 -14.34 -25.90
CA MET A 17 3.42 -14.78 -26.03
C MET A 17 2.44 -13.65 -26.39
N GLY A 18 2.93 -12.42 -26.57
CA GLY A 18 2.11 -11.23 -26.87
C GLY A 18 1.29 -10.72 -25.68
N LEU A 19 1.64 -11.11 -24.45
CA LEU A 19 0.92 -10.71 -23.25
C LEU A 19 1.54 -9.47 -22.63
N LEU A 20 0.72 -8.43 -22.46
CA LEU A 20 1.09 -7.30 -21.62
C LEU A 20 1.22 -7.77 -20.17
N HIS A 21 2.31 -7.40 -19.50
CA HIS A 21 2.52 -7.74 -18.10
C HIS A 21 2.71 -6.48 -17.22
N LYS A 22 2.35 -6.58 -15.95
CA LYS A 22 2.62 -5.58 -14.93
C LYS A 22 3.06 -6.26 -13.63
N MET A 23 4.04 -5.66 -12.97
CA MET A 23 4.69 -6.20 -11.77
C MET A 23 5.07 -5.03 -10.84
N PRO A 24 5.09 -5.23 -9.50
CA PRO A 24 5.58 -4.21 -8.58
C PRO A 24 7.03 -3.83 -8.89
N GLN A 25 7.32 -2.53 -8.98
CA GLN A 25 8.64 -2.02 -9.34
C GLN A 25 9.72 -2.46 -8.36
N PHE A 26 10.96 -2.59 -8.82
CA PHE A 26 12.13 -2.83 -7.97
C PHE A 26 12.86 -1.51 -7.68
N LEU A 27 13.48 -1.40 -6.50
CA LEU A 27 14.21 -0.18 -6.13
C LEU A 27 15.45 0.08 -7.01
N ASN A 28 15.90 -0.88 -7.82
CA ASN A 28 16.97 -0.70 -8.82
C ASN A 28 18.19 0.10 -8.31
N LYS A 29 18.74 -0.32 -7.16
CA LYS A 29 19.89 0.33 -6.44
C LYS A 29 19.61 1.74 -5.92
N GLN A 30 18.40 2.28 -6.08
CA GLN A 30 17.96 3.52 -5.45
C GLN A 30 17.58 3.29 -3.98
N LYS A 31 17.60 4.36 -3.19
CA LYS A 31 17.21 4.32 -1.77
C LYS A 31 15.69 4.35 -1.57
N GLN A 32 14.95 4.88 -2.55
CA GLN A 32 13.50 5.05 -2.52
C GLN A 32 12.97 5.05 -3.96
N PHE A 33 11.72 4.64 -4.15
CA PHE A 33 11.02 4.75 -5.43
C PHE A 33 10.83 6.21 -5.88
N SER A 34 10.79 6.41 -7.19
CA SER A 34 10.20 7.61 -7.78
C SER A 34 8.70 7.69 -7.43
N THR A 35 8.07 8.86 -7.67
CA THR A 35 6.64 9.00 -7.40
C THR A 35 5.84 8.10 -8.34
N GLU A 36 6.31 8.05 -9.59
CA GLU A 36 5.77 7.30 -10.72
C GLU A 36 5.85 5.79 -10.42
N ASP A 37 7.03 5.28 -10.06
CA ASP A 37 7.22 3.85 -9.73
C ASP A 37 6.39 3.42 -8.53
N ALA A 38 6.27 4.29 -7.53
CA ALA A 38 5.46 4.04 -6.35
C ALA A 38 3.96 3.99 -6.70
N ASN A 39 3.50 4.89 -7.58
CA ASN A 39 2.12 4.93 -8.06
C ASN A 39 1.78 3.70 -8.91
N GLU A 40 2.65 3.31 -9.85
CA GLU A 40 2.48 2.08 -10.63
C GLU A 40 2.42 0.85 -9.71
N THR A 41 3.31 0.77 -8.73
CA THR A 41 3.32 -0.33 -7.76
C THR A 41 2.02 -0.41 -6.95
N ARG A 42 1.44 0.73 -6.58
CA ARG A 42 0.14 0.78 -5.88
C ARG A 42 -0.99 0.24 -6.76
N LEU A 43 -1.04 0.62 -8.04
CA LEU A 43 -2.02 0.10 -9.00
C LEU A 43 -1.92 -1.43 -9.13
N VAL A 44 -0.69 -1.93 -9.33
CA VAL A 44 -0.45 -3.38 -9.42
C VAL A 44 -0.88 -4.09 -8.14
N THR A 45 -0.54 -3.55 -6.97
CA THR A 45 -0.90 -4.14 -5.68
C THR A 45 -2.40 -4.16 -5.43
N LYS A 46 -3.14 -3.13 -5.90
CA LYS A 46 -4.61 -3.10 -5.80
C LYS A 46 -5.24 -4.26 -6.57
N VAL A 47 -4.80 -4.49 -7.81
CA VAL A 47 -5.33 -5.59 -8.64
C VAL A 47 -4.85 -6.96 -8.15
N ARG A 48 -3.63 -7.03 -7.59
CA ARG A 48 -3.05 -8.27 -7.05
C ARG A 48 -3.96 -8.93 -6.01
N TRP A 49 -4.69 -8.17 -5.20
CA TRP A 49 -5.64 -8.72 -4.24
C TRP A 49 -6.71 -9.61 -4.91
N VAL A 50 -7.19 -9.23 -6.09
CA VAL A 50 -8.16 -10.01 -6.88
C VAL A 50 -7.54 -11.35 -7.28
N VAL A 51 -6.30 -11.31 -7.77
CA VAL A 51 -5.54 -12.52 -8.16
C VAL A 51 -5.29 -13.42 -6.95
N GLU A 52 -4.89 -12.87 -5.80
CA GLU A 52 -4.68 -13.61 -4.56
C GLU A 52 -5.96 -14.28 -4.06
N ALA A 53 -7.09 -13.59 -4.15
CA ALA A 53 -8.38 -14.16 -3.77
C ALA A 53 -8.74 -15.37 -4.63
N VAL A 54 -8.61 -15.27 -5.96
CA VAL A 54 -8.86 -16.40 -6.89
C VAL A 54 -7.86 -17.54 -6.64
N ASN A 55 -6.58 -17.24 -6.48
CA ASN A 55 -5.55 -18.23 -6.16
C ASN A 55 -5.81 -18.92 -4.82
N GLY A 56 -6.32 -18.21 -3.82
CA GLY A 56 -6.76 -18.79 -2.55
C GLY A 56 -7.88 -19.82 -2.74
N GLN A 57 -8.70 -19.69 -3.78
CA GLN A 57 -9.75 -20.67 -4.12
C GLN A 57 -9.15 -21.97 -4.65
N LEU A 58 -8.14 -21.87 -5.52
CA LEU A 58 -7.40 -23.01 -6.04
C LEU A 58 -6.69 -23.76 -4.91
N LYS A 59 -6.06 -23.04 -3.99
CA LYS A 59 -5.34 -23.62 -2.84
C LYS A 59 -6.24 -24.39 -1.88
N ASN A 60 -7.55 -24.10 -1.84
CA ASN A 60 -8.48 -24.85 -1.00
C ASN A 60 -8.78 -26.27 -1.53
N TRP A 61 -8.40 -26.58 -2.77
CA TRP A 61 -8.58 -27.93 -3.32
C TRP A 61 -7.53 -28.87 -2.75
N ARG A 62 -8.00 -29.91 -2.05
CA ARG A 62 -7.12 -30.91 -1.41
C ARG A 62 -6.09 -31.52 -2.35
N ALA A 63 -6.43 -31.66 -3.64
CA ALA A 63 -5.52 -32.17 -4.66
C ALA A 63 -4.26 -31.29 -4.88
N LEU A 64 -4.36 -29.98 -4.63
CA LEU A 64 -3.27 -29.01 -4.79
C LEU A 64 -2.66 -28.57 -3.44
N ASP A 65 -3.36 -28.84 -2.33
CA ASP A 65 -2.92 -28.53 -0.96
C ASP A 65 -1.93 -29.55 -0.39
N LYS A 66 -1.79 -30.73 -1.03
CA LYS A 66 -0.93 -31.82 -0.54
C LYS A 66 0.32 -32.01 -1.38
N VAL A 67 1.31 -32.66 -0.77
CA VAL A 67 2.55 -33.06 -1.46
C VAL A 67 2.21 -34.02 -2.58
N VAL A 68 2.52 -33.61 -3.80
CA VAL A 68 2.30 -34.38 -5.02
C VAL A 68 3.52 -35.28 -5.26
N PRO A 69 3.36 -36.58 -5.55
CA PRO A 69 4.48 -37.46 -5.90
C PRO A 69 5.23 -36.95 -7.14
N ASN A 70 6.55 -37.13 -7.20
CA ASN A 70 7.36 -36.66 -8.33
C ASN A 70 6.91 -37.24 -9.69
N SER A 71 6.34 -38.45 -9.70
CA SER A 71 5.78 -39.06 -10.90
C SER A 71 4.59 -38.29 -11.50
N GLN A 72 3.95 -37.44 -10.71
CA GLN A 72 2.79 -36.66 -11.12
C GLN A 72 3.14 -35.23 -11.56
N ILE A 73 4.40 -34.81 -11.42
CA ILE A 73 4.88 -33.46 -11.83
C ILE A 73 4.45 -33.11 -13.27
N PRO A 74 4.59 -34.00 -14.28
CA PRO A 74 4.19 -33.69 -15.65
C PRO A 74 2.69 -33.31 -15.81
N TYR A 75 1.83 -33.76 -14.89
CA TYR A 75 0.37 -33.59 -14.97
C TYR A 75 -0.17 -32.46 -14.09
N ILE A 76 0.68 -31.79 -13.28
CA ILE A 76 0.24 -30.70 -12.39
C ILE A 76 -0.47 -29.60 -13.17
N GLY A 77 0.05 -29.26 -14.36
CA GLY A 77 -0.58 -28.27 -15.25
C GLY A 77 -2.01 -28.67 -15.62
N ASP A 78 -2.25 -29.95 -15.92
CA ASP A 78 -3.57 -30.46 -16.27
C ASP A 78 -4.51 -30.45 -15.06
N TYR A 79 -4.02 -30.80 -13.86
CA TYR A 79 -4.81 -30.72 -12.63
C TYR A 79 -5.31 -29.30 -12.36
N VAL A 80 -4.41 -28.31 -12.48
CA VAL A 80 -4.77 -26.89 -12.32
C VAL A 80 -5.80 -26.49 -13.37
N ARG A 81 -5.63 -26.85 -14.65
CA ARG A 81 -6.61 -26.54 -15.70
C ARG A 81 -7.98 -27.16 -15.43
N ILE A 82 -8.04 -28.42 -15.02
CA ILE A 82 -9.30 -29.12 -14.68
C ILE A 82 -9.99 -28.42 -13.51
N ILE A 83 -9.26 -28.14 -12.42
CA ILE A 83 -9.82 -27.45 -11.25
C ILE A 83 -10.32 -26.06 -11.63
N CYS A 84 -9.56 -25.30 -12.42
CA CYS A 84 -9.99 -24.00 -12.93
C CYS A 84 -11.27 -24.12 -13.77
N ALA A 85 -11.37 -25.11 -14.66
CA ALA A 85 -12.56 -25.34 -15.47
C ALA A 85 -13.79 -25.66 -14.60
N VAL A 86 -13.63 -26.50 -13.57
CA VAL A 86 -14.70 -26.81 -12.61
C VAL A 86 -15.12 -25.58 -11.82
N LEU A 87 -14.17 -24.79 -11.32
CA LEU A 87 -14.46 -23.53 -10.63
C LEU A 87 -15.23 -22.56 -11.52
N ASN A 88 -14.80 -22.39 -12.77
CA ASN A 88 -15.45 -21.49 -13.72
C ASN A 88 -16.86 -21.97 -14.11
N ALA A 89 -17.10 -23.28 -14.17
CA ALA A 89 -18.39 -23.84 -14.56
C ALA A 89 -19.43 -23.83 -13.43
N PHE A 90 -19.01 -24.05 -12.18
CA PHE A 90 -19.93 -24.35 -11.09
C PHE A 90 -19.83 -23.43 -9.88
N HIS A 91 -18.77 -22.65 -9.75
CA HIS A 91 -18.61 -21.76 -8.60
C HIS A 91 -19.11 -20.35 -8.93
N PRO A 92 -19.88 -19.69 -8.06
CA PRO A 92 -20.22 -18.29 -8.26
C PRO A 92 -18.96 -17.43 -8.30
N ALA A 93 -19.03 -16.34 -9.07
CA ALA A 93 -17.96 -15.34 -9.15
C ALA A 93 -17.51 -14.94 -7.74
N ARG A 94 -16.22 -15.16 -7.44
CA ARG A 94 -15.67 -14.93 -6.11
C ARG A 94 -15.66 -13.45 -5.72
N ILE A 95 -15.45 -12.59 -6.71
CA ILE A 95 -15.40 -11.15 -6.54
C ILE A 95 -16.48 -10.57 -7.44
N LYS A 96 -17.33 -9.74 -6.86
CA LYS A 96 -18.30 -8.92 -7.57
C LYS A 96 -17.84 -7.49 -7.40
N ASN A 97 -17.82 -6.73 -8.50
CA ASN A 97 -17.57 -5.31 -8.42
C ASN A 97 -18.70 -4.66 -7.63
N THR A 98 -18.32 -3.76 -6.75
CA THR A 98 -19.24 -2.85 -6.07
C THR A 98 -19.09 -1.46 -6.69
N GLU A 99 -20.09 -0.60 -6.52
CA GLU A 99 -20.03 0.81 -6.96
C GLU A 99 -18.82 1.53 -6.32
N ASP A 100 -18.50 1.19 -5.06
CA ASP A 100 -17.29 1.63 -4.37
C ASP A 100 -16.00 1.31 -5.15
N ASP A 101 -15.92 0.14 -5.82
CA ASP A 101 -14.70 -0.29 -6.51
C ASP A 101 -14.41 0.57 -7.74
N GLU A 102 -15.45 0.99 -8.47
CA GLU A 102 -15.34 1.88 -9.63
C GLU A 102 -14.89 3.28 -9.20
N ILE A 103 -15.51 3.83 -8.14
CA ILE A 103 -15.12 5.12 -7.56
C ILE A 103 -13.66 5.08 -7.09
N ILE A 104 -13.27 4.00 -6.42
CA ILE A 104 -11.89 3.80 -5.95
C ILE A 104 -10.93 3.71 -7.14
N ALA A 105 -11.27 2.96 -8.18
CA ALA A 105 -10.43 2.80 -9.37
C ALA A 105 -10.22 4.15 -10.09
N GLN A 106 -11.29 4.91 -10.30
CA GLN A 106 -11.19 6.23 -10.93
C GLN A 106 -10.31 7.16 -10.10
N ARG A 107 -10.50 7.20 -8.78
CA ARG A 107 -9.68 8.00 -7.88
C ARG A 107 -8.20 7.60 -7.93
N MET A 108 -7.89 6.30 -8.03
CA MET A 108 -6.51 5.84 -8.18
C MET A 108 -5.88 6.34 -9.48
N LEU A 109 -6.61 6.30 -10.59
CA LEU A 109 -6.15 6.79 -11.89
C LEU A 109 -5.88 8.30 -11.82
N ASP A 110 -6.82 9.08 -11.26
CA ASP A 110 -6.65 10.52 -11.09
C ASP A 110 -5.47 10.90 -10.18
N LEU A 111 -5.18 10.08 -9.16
CA LEU A 111 -4.06 10.31 -8.23
C LEU A 111 -2.71 9.91 -8.82
N VAL A 112 -2.67 8.94 -9.73
CA VAL A 112 -1.43 8.47 -10.39
C VAL A 112 -0.82 9.57 -11.24
N GLU A 113 -1.65 10.40 -11.87
CA GLU A 113 -1.21 11.53 -12.70
C GLU A 113 -0.76 12.75 -11.88
N ARG A 114 -1.09 12.80 -10.58
CA ARG A 114 -0.72 13.93 -9.73
C ARG A 114 0.71 13.79 -9.21
N PRO A 115 1.54 14.84 -9.35
CA PRO A 115 2.86 14.84 -8.76
C PRO A 115 2.78 14.92 -7.23
N ASN A 116 3.80 14.39 -6.55
CA ASN A 116 3.94 14.53 -5.11
C ASN A 116 4.56 15.90 -4.78
N TYR A 117 3.72 16.93 -4.72
CA TYR A 117 4.12 18.30 -4.42
C TYR A 117 4.86 18.44 -3.08
N LEU A 118 4.48 17.64 -2.07
CA LEU A 118 5.16 17.66 -0.77
C LEU A 118 6.60 17.13 -0.90
N LYS A 119 6.82 16.06 -1.66
CA LYS A 119 8.16 15.55 -1.94
C LYS A 119 9.01 16.60 -2.65
N GLN A 120 8.48 17.24 -3.69
CA GLN A 120 9.17 18.33 -4.41
C GLN A 120 9.58 19.44 -3.45
N MET A 121 8.65 19.91 -2.60
CA MET A 121 8.93 20.95 -1.61
C MET A 121 10.01 20.56 -0.60
N VAL A 122 9.98 19.32 -0.10
CA VAL A 122 10.99 18.80 0.84
C VAL A 122 12.38 18.78 0.20
N GLU A 123 12.47 18.39 -1.07
CA GLU A 123 13.71 18.31 -1.84
C GLU A 123 14.26 19.70 -2.17
N GLU A 124 13.44 20.59 -2.72
CA GLU A 124 13.80 21.98 -3.08
C GLU A 124 14.27 22.78 -1.86
N LYS A 125 13.53 22.71 -0.74
CA LYS A 125 13.87 23.45 0.48
C LYS A 125 14.98 22.80 1.30
N GLY A 126 15.41 21.59 0.93
CA GLY A 126 16.46 20.82 1.61
C GLY A 126 16.10 20.44 3.05
N TRP A 127 14.81 20.24 3.34
CA TRP A 127 14.28 20.04 4.69
C TRP A 127 14.82 18.80 5.41
N MET A 128 15.29 17.81 4.66
CA MET A 128 15.97 16.63 5.21
C MET A 128 17.25 16.96 6.00
N ARG A 129 17.95 18.05 5.65
CA ARG A 129 19.23 18.44 6.27
C ARG A 129 19.06 19.47 7.39
N LYS A 130 17.96 20.21 7.37
CA LYS A 130 17.68 21.31 8.31
C LYS A 130 16.99 20.76 9.56
N LYS A 131 17.71 20.61 10.67
CA LYS A 131 17.14 20.16 11.94
C LYS A 131 16.45 21.27 12.75
N ALA A 132 16.98 22.50 12.70
CA ALA A 132 16.53 23.62 13.53
C ALA A 132 15.14 24.16 13.18
N ILE A 133 14.60 23.82 12.00
CA ILE A 133 13.26 24.25 11.55
C ILE A 133 12.13 23.38 12.11
N TRP A 134 12.46 22.33 12.87
CA TRP A 134 11.51 21.36 13.41
C TRP A 134 11.37 21.54 14.92
N THR A 135 10.13 21.63 15.39
CA THR A 135 9.80 21.58 16.81
C THR A 135 9.12 20.26 17.11
N LYS A 136 9.59 19.54 18.14
CA LYS A 136 8.97 18.28 18.56
C LYS A 136 7.60 18.60 19.17
N LEU A 137 6.56 17.90 18.72
CA LEU A 137 5.21 18.05 19.26
C LEU A 137 5.02 17.16 20.49
N THR A 138 4.25 17.65 21.44
CA THR A 138 3.63 16.85 22.51
C THR A 138 2.16 16.58 22.21
N ASP A 139 1.53 15.75 23.04
CA ASP A 139 0.11 15.41 22.98
C ASP A 139 -0.82 16.63 23.02
N THR A 140 -0.40 17.70 23.70
CA THR A 140 -1.12 18.98 23.78
C THR A 140 -1.16 19.77 22.48
N ASP A 141 -0.25 19.51 21.54
CA ASP A 141 0.01 20.39 20.38
C ASP A 141 -0.75 19.99 19.12
N LEU A 142 -1.54 18.91 19.17
CA LEU A 142 -2.25 18.32 18.02
C LEU A 142 -3.78 18.53 18.07
N GLN A 143 -4.25 19.55 18.80
CA GLN A 143 -5.70 19.80 18.96
C GLN A 143 -6.41 20.04 17.62
N ASP A 144 -5.73 20.72 16.69
CA ASP A 144 -6.25 21.07 15.36
C ASP A 144 -5.93 20.01 14.29
N PHE A 145 -5.40 18.85 14.68
CA PHE A 145 -5.12 17.78 13.72
C PHE A 145 -6.43 17.14 13.25
N PRO A 146 -6.61 16.91 11.93
CA PRO A 146 -7.88 16.42 11.39
C PRO A 146 -8.26 15.06 11.98
N ARG A 147 -9.50 14.96 12.46
CA ARG A 147 -10.10 13.71 12.93
C ARG A 147 -10.92 13.11 11.80
N LEU A 148 -10.35 12.10 11.17
CA LEU A 148 -11.00 11.40 10.06
C LEU A 148 -11.85 10.24 10.60
N THR A 149 -13.05 10.11 10.06
CA THR A 149 -13.91 8.94 10.22
C THR A 149 -13.29 7.71 9.54
N TRP A 150 -13.82 6.53 9.88
CA TRP A 150 -13.40 5.28 9.24
C TRP A 150 -13.60 5.29 7.72
N ASP A 151 -14.66 5.94 7.24
CA ASP A 151 -14.92 6.02 5.81
C ASP A 151 -13.91 6.96 5.12
N GLU A 152 -13.65 8.14 5.69
CA GLU A 152 -12.62 9.06 5.19
C GLU A 152 -11.22 8.42 5.19
N LEU A 153 -10.88 7.63 6.21
CA LEU A 153 -9.64 6.85 6.24
C LEU A 153 -9.60 5.77 5.15
N ARG A 154 -10.72 5.08 4.90
CA ARG A 154 -10.82 4.07 3.83
C ARG A 154 -10.66 4.72 2.46
N GLN A 155 -11.25 5.88 2.27
CA GLN A 155 -11.12 6.70 1.08
C GLN A 155 -9.68 7.20 0.87
N LEU A 156 -9.02 7.69 1.94
CA LEU A 156 -7.63 8.15 1.92
C LEU A 156 -6.65 7.02 1.58
N THR A 157 -6.89 5.84 2.15
CA THR A 157 -6.01 4.66 1.97
C THR A 157 -6.41 3.78 0.80
N ILE A 158 -7.48 4.13 0.07
CA ILE A 158 -7.94 3.43 -1.13
C ILE A 158 -8.29 1.95 -0.82
N GLY A 159 -8.75 1.70 0.40
CA GLY A 159 -9.20 0.39 0.87
C GLY A 159 -8.81 0.03 2.30
N ILE A 160 -9.44 -1.02 2.81
CA ILE A 160 -9.36 -1.41 4.24
C ILE A 160 -8.04 -2.09 4.64
N TYR A 161 -7.26 -2.59 3.69
CA TYR A 161 -6.09 -3.42 3.98
C TYR A 161 -5.02 -2.68 4.78
N GLN A 162 -4.69 -1.44 4.36
CA GLN A 162 -3.70 -0.62 5.06
C GLN A 162 -4.19 -0.24 6.46
N LEU A 163 -5.50 0.01 6.62
CA LEU A 163 -6.10 0.32 7.92
C LEU A 163 -6.10 -0.86 8.88
N LYS A 164 -6.34 -2.08 8.39
CA LYS A 164 -6.23 -3.28 9.23
C LYS A 164 -4.80 -3.49 9.71
N GLN A 165 -3.82 -3.24 8.85
CA GLN A 165 -2.42 -3.33 9.25
C GLN A 165 -2.00 -2.21 10.21
N SER A 166 -2.50 -0.99 10.01
CA SER A 166 -2.05 0.18 10.77
C SER A 166 -2.18 0.00 12.28
N GLN A 167 -3.19 -0.73 12.76
CA GLN A 167 -3.37 -1.02 14.19
C GLN A 167 -2.14 -1.70 14.81
N SER A 168 -1.63 -2.75 14.16
CA SER A 168 -0.44 -3.47 14.63
C SER A 168 0.81 -2.60 14.56
N TYR A 169 0.95 -1.77 13.52
CA TYR A 169 2.06 -0.83 13.39
C TYR A 169 2.03 0.26 14.47
N THR A 170 0.84 0.79 14.78
CA THR A 170 0.69 1.84 15.80
C THR A 170 1.01 1.30 17.18
N GLN A 171 0.58 0.08 17.53
CA GLN A 171 0.86 -0.52 18.84
C GLN A 171 2.37 -0.65 19.12
N GLU A 172 3.17 -1.06 18.13
CA GLU A 172 4.63 -1.17 18.27
C GLU A 172 5.28 0.18 18.63
N HIS A 173 4.68 1.28 18.18
CA HIS A 173 5.16 2.64 18.41
C HIS A 173 4.58 3.32 19.65
N LEU A 174 3.53 2.76 20.25
CA LEU A 174 2.93 3.26 21.51
C LEU A 174 3.57 2.64 22.76
N ASN A 175 4.35 1.56 22.61
CA ASN A 175 5.08 0.96 23.71
C ASN A 175 6.22 1.89 24.21
N GLU A 176 6.66 1.73 25.47
CA GLU A 176 7.69 2.60 26.08
C GLU A 176 9.05 2.57 25.33
N GLU A 177 9.34 1.50 24.59
CA GLU A 177 10.53 1.35 23.74
C GLU A 177 10.33 1.90 22.31
N GLY A 178 9.12 2.39 22.00
CA GLY A 178 8.70 2.90 20.71
C GLY A 178 9.40 4.21 20.36
N MET A 179 10.24 4.18 19.33
CA MET A 179 10.86 5.38 18.77
C MET A 179 9.91 6.05 17.76
N TYR A 180 8.88 6.71 18.29
CA TYR A 180 7.94 7.54 17.53
C TYR A 180 8.11 8.99 17.95
N SER A 181 8.33 9.89 16.99
CA SER A 181 8.42 11.32 17.26
C SER A 181 7.83 12.12 16.14
N ILE A 182 6.87 12.97 16.47
CA ILE A 182 6.24 13.92 15.54
C ILE A 182 6.90 15.27 15.74
N TYR A 183 7.17 15.95 14.64
CA TYR A 183 7.68 17.31 14.61
C TYR A 183 6.81 18.17 13.69
N ILE A 184 6.66 19.44 14.04
CA ILE A 184 6.01 20.46 13.20
C ILE A 184 7.06 21.42 12.63
N HIS A 185 6.82 21.91 11.42
CA HIS A 185 7.66 22.95 10.84
C HIS A 185 7.37 24.31 11.50
N ARG A 186 8.42 25.03 11.90
CA ARG A 186 8.28 26.29 12.68
C ARG A 186 7.61 27.44 11.92
N GLU A 187 7.79 27.49 10.62
CA GLU A 187 7.28 28.58 9.77
C GLU A 187 6.06 28.14 8.91
N ASP A 188 5.77 26.83 8.87
CA ASP A 188 4.70 26.25 8.05
C ASP A 188 4.03 25.15 8.85
N ASP A 189 3.16 25.57 9.75
CA ASP A 189 2.50 24.70 10.71
C ASP A 189 1.48 23.72 10.10
N SER A 190 1.35 23.71 8.77
CA SER A 190 0.65 22.69 7.99
C SER A 190 1.50 21.45 7.71
N VAL A 191 2.82 21.52 7.92
CA VAL A 191 3.75 20.45 7.60
C VAL A 191 4.26 19.76 8.86
N LEU A 192 4.05 18.45 8.89
CA LEU A 192 4.53 17.55 9.92
C LEU A 192 5.61 16.61 9.38
N ARG A 193 6.58 16.32 10.24
CA ARG A 193 7.59 15.29 10.06
C ARG A 193 7.43 14.23 11.13
N VAL A 194 7.20 12.99 10.72
CA VAL A 194 7.11 11.85 11.60
C VAL A 194 8.40 11.04 11.46
N GLN A 195 9.05 10.76 12.59
CA GLN A 195 10.18 9.83 12.66
C GLN A 195 9.70 8.50 13.20
N LEU A 196 9.95 7.45 12.42
CA LEU A 196 9.51 6.09 12.69
C LEU A 196 10.70 5.14 12.58
N ARG A 197 10.90 4.30 13.58
CA ARG A 197 11.89 3.21 13.51
C ARG A 197 11.38 2.08 12.61
N SER A 198 12.29 1.45 11.88
CA SER A 198 11.94 0.26 11.10
C SER A 198 11.64 -0.93 12.01
N ARG A 199 10.49 -1.57 11.80
CA ARG A 199 10.13 -2.85 12.46
C ARG A 199 11.06 -4.03 12.12
N HIS A 200 11.76 -3.95 10.99
CA HIS A 200 12.62 -5.03 10.50
C HIS A 200 14.07 -4.88 10.93
N THR A 201 14.48 -3.67 11.33
CA THR A 201 15.86 -3.44 11.76
C THR A 201 15.95 -2.25 12.69
N SER A 202 16.65 -2.46 13.80
CA SER A 202 16.90 -1.46 14.84
C SER A 202 17.73 -0.26 14.37
N SER A 203 18.44 -0.40 13.24
CA SER A 203 19.41 0.58 12.72
C SER A 203 18.82 1.61 11.75
N LYS A 204 17.59 1.42 11.27
CA LYS A 204 16.96 2.30 10.27
C LYS A 204 15.81 3.09 10.88
N ASN A 205 15.85 4.41 10.67
CA ASN A 205 14.75 5.33 10.94
C ASN A 205 14.28 5.96 9.63
N TYR A 206 12.97 6.04 9.46
CA TYR A 206 12.31 6.70 8.34
C TYR A 206 11.82 8.08 8.77
N ASN A 207 11.93 9.05 7.85
CA ASN A 207 11.23 10.32 7.96
C ASN A 207 10.04 10.28 7.01
N ILE A 208 8.84 10.43 7.56
CA ILE A 208 7.59 10.57 6.81
C ILE A 208 7.15 12.02 6.92
N TRP A 209 6.66 12.57 5.81
CA TRP A 209 6.21 13.94 5.71
C TRP A 209 4.71 13.94 5.46
N ILE A 210 3.98 14.74 6.22
CA ILE A 210 2.54 14.89 6.08
C ILE A 210 2.27 16.38 5.95
N LYS A 211 1.51 16.76 4.93
CA LYS A 211 0.95 18.11 4.83
C LYS A 211 -0.53 18.01 5.11
N THR A 212 -1.01 18.76 6.09
CA THR A 212 -2.42 18.82 6.44
C THR A 212 -3.03 20.08 5.83
N GLU A 213 -4.25 19.96 5.35
CA GLU A 213 -5.10 21.13 5.15
C GLU A 213 -5.84 21.33 6.46
N ARG A 214 -5.62 22.46 7.13
CA ARG A 214 -6.42 22.81 8.31
C ARG A 214 -7.83 23.07 7.81
N SER A 215 -8.71 22.10 7.98
CA SER A 215 -10.14 22.34 7.85
C SER A 215 -10.49 23.35 8.94
N ASN A 216 -11.16 24.44 8.57
CA ASN A 216 -11.88 25.28 9.53
C ASN A 216 -12.98 24.41 10.14
N ILE A 217 -12.64 23.59 11.14
CA ILE A 217 -13.62 22.84 11.91
C ILE A 217 -14.26 23.87 12.83
N SER A 218 -15.31 24.53 12.34
CA SER A 218 -16.31 25.15 13.20
C SER A 218 -16.82 24.05 14.12
N HIS A 219 -16.33 24.07 15.36
CA HIS A 219 -16.83 23.26 16.47
C HIS A 219 -18.35 23.44 16.55
N THR A 220 -19.09 22.54 15.92
CA THR A 220 -20.50 22.40 16.25
C THR A 220 -20.50 21.48 17.46
N ASN A 221 -20.49 22.11 18.64
CA ASN A 221 -20.76 21.46 19.90
C ASN A 221 -22.03 20.62 19.76
N ILE A 222 -21.92 19.32 19.98
CA ILE A 222 -23.09 18.50 20.31
C ILE A 222 -22.92 18.17 21.80
N GLN A 223 -23.83 18.76 22.58
CA GLN A 223 -24.10 18.42 23.98
C GLN A 223 -24.58 16.97 24.10
#